data_AF-A0A843DN51-F1
#
_entry.id   AF-A0A843DN51-F1
#
_cell.length_a   1.000
_cell.length_b   1.000
_cell.length_c   1.000
_cell.angle_alpha   90.00
_cell.angle_beta   90.00
_cell.angle_gamma   90.00
#
_symmetry.space_group_name_H-M   'P 1'
#
loop_
_entity.id
_entity.type
_entity.pdbx_description
1 polymer ?
#
loop_
_entity_poly.entity_id
_entity_poly.type
_entity_poly.pdbx_seq_one_letter_code
_entity_poly.pdbx_strand_id
1 'polypeptide(L)'
;SLAERLSLDAVFDGTHADDLAAGNRPGIRALQELGIISPFARAGAGKADILRWAKELGIEAVPPSACLATRIPQGTALTAELLSTVDAAETILRDGGVSGILRVRFDGTRAVVETLPAVRETAKIYEQKLKQLGIEEVSYRDYTAGA
;
A
#
# COMPACT_ATOMS: atom_id res chain seq x y z
N SER A 1 16.27 21.25 -4.06
CA SER A 1 15.58 20.16 -3.33
C SER A 1 15.41 20.53 -1.85
N LEU A 2 14.65 19.77 -1.05
CA LEU A 2 14.58 19.98 0.41
C LEU A 2 15.95 19.81 1.08
N ALA A 3 16.76 18.85 0.61
CA ALA A 3 18.11 18.61 1.11
C ALA A 3 19.01 19.84 0.95
N GLU A 4 19.01 20.49 -0.22
CA GLU A 4 19.75 21.74 -0.44
C GLU A 4 19.30 22.85 0.51
N ARG A 5 17.99 23.02 0.70
CA ARG A 5 17.43 24.01 1.63
C ARG A 5 17.85 23.76 3.07
N LEU A 6 18.06 22.50 3.44
CA LEU A 6 18.50 22.08 4.77
C LEU A 6 20.02 21.90 4.88
N SER A 7 20.77 22.19 3.82
CA SER A 7 22.23 21.97 3.76
C SER A 7 22.65 20.53 4.11
N LEU A 8 21.90 19.55 3.59
CA LEU A 8 22.19 18.12 3.73
C LEU A 8 22.88 17.58 2.48
N ASP A 9 23.92 16.76 2.67
CA ASP A 9 24.73 16.20 1.58
C ASP A 9 24.05 15.05 0.83
N ALA A 10 23.09 14.38 1.47
CA ALA A 10 22.47 13.18 0.93
C ALA A 10 21.03 12.99 1.38
N VAL A 11 20.28 12.25 0.56
CA VAL A 11 18.95 11.74 0.90
C VAL A 11 19.03 10.21 0.89
N PHE A 12 18.49 9.60 1.94
CA PHE A 12 18.36 8.16 2.06
C PHE A 12 16.91 7.72 1.95
N ASP A 13 16.70 6.57 1.34
CA ASP A 13 15.40 5.90 1.32
C ASP A 13 15.47 4.52 1.99
N GLY A 14 14.31 3.87 2.10
CA GLY A 14 14.16 2.59 2.78
C GLY A 14 14.34 1.35 1.90
N THR A 15 14.67 1.48 0.61
CA THR A 15 14.80 0.33 -0.31
C THR A 15 15.82 -0.68 0.24
N HIS A 16 15.41 -1.95 0.34
CA HIS A 16 16.20 -3.07 0.86
C HIS A 16 16.48 -4.13 -0.21
N ALA A 17 17.34 -5.11 0.08
CA ALA A 17 17.83 -6.08 -0.92
C ALA A 17 16.69 -6.88 -1.57
N ASP A 18 15.68 -7.29 -0.79
CA ASP A 18 14.54 -8.06 -1.32
C ASP A 18 13.71 -7.26 -2.36
N ASP A 19 13.72 -5.91 -2.30
CA ASP A 19 13.01 -5.07 -3.26
C ASP A 19 13.67 -5.11 -4.65
N LEU A 20 15.00 -5.28 -4.69
CA LEU A 20 15.76 -5.44 -5.94
C LEU A 20 15.48 -6.80 -6.59
N ALA A 21 15.28 -7.83 -5.78
CA ALA A 21 14.97 -9.18 -6.25
C ALA A 21 13.54 -9.32 -6.78
N ALA A 22 12.61 -8.44 -6.37
CA ALA A 22 11.19 -8.49 -6.72
C ALA A 22 10.87 -8.05 -8.17
N GLY A 23 11.86 -7.73 -9.00
CA GLY A 23 11.69 -7.38 -10.41
C GLY A 23 11.61 -5.87 -10.69
N ASN A 24 10.97 -5.50 -11.81
CA ASN A 24 10.97 -4.10 -12.29
C ASN A 24 10.11 -3.19 -11.40
N ARG A 25 10.76 -2.42 -10.54
CA ARG A 25 10.15 -1.35 -9.74
C ARG A 25 10.58 0.02 -10.29
N PRO A 26 9.73 0.72 -11.05
CA PRO A 26 10.06 2.03 -11.64
C PRO A 26 10.53 3.06 -10.60
N GLY A 27 10.03 2.98 -9.37
CA GLY A 27 10.46 3.84 -8.27
C GLY A 27 11.96 3.70 -7.95
N ILE A 28 12.53 2.49 -8.02
CA ILE A 28 13.97 2.27 -7.76
C ILE A 28 14.82 2.98 -8.81
N ARG A 29 14.40 2.93 -10.07
CA ARG A 29 15.05 3.68 -11.15
C ARG A 29 14.99 5.20 -10.90
N ALA A 30 13.82 5.71 -10.49
CA ALA A 30 13.69 7.14 -10.16
C ALA A 30 14.60 7.57 -9.01
N LEU A 31 14.75 6.74 -7.97
CA LEU A 31 15.70 7.00 -6.87
C LEU A 31 17.14 7.13 -7.38
N GLN A 32 17.55 6.23 -8.28
CA GLN A 32 18.88 6.26 -8.91
C GLN A 32 19.10 7.52 -9.75
N GLU A 33 18.12 7.89 -10.59
CA GLU A 33 18.16 9.10 -11.41
C GLU A 33 18.25 10.39 -10.56
N LEU A 34 17.69 10.37 -9.35
CA LEU A 34 17.74 11.47 -8.38
C LEU A 34 18.97 11.44 -7.46
N GLY A 35 19.85 10.44 -7.59
CA GLY A 35 21.02 10.29 -6.71
C GLY A 35 20.68 9.93 -5.26
N ILE A 36 19.47 9.42 -5.00
CA ILE A 36 19.05 8.97 -3.67
C ILE A 36 19.77 7.66 -3.35
N ILE A 37 20.25 7.55 -2.11
CA ILE A 37 21.05 6.41 -1.67
C ILE A 37 20.17 5.45 -0.86
N SER A 38 20.17 4.18 -1.25
CA SER A 38 19.47 3.10 -0.56
C SER A 38 20.45 2.28 0.31
N PRO A 39 20.73 2.67 1.57
CA PRO A 39 21.78 2.06 2.38
C PRO A 39 21.55 0.58 2.64
N PHE A 40 20.31 0.15 2.89
CA PHE A 40 19.99 -1.26 3.14
C PHE A 40 20.25 -2.13 1.91
N ALA A 41 19.75 -1.72 0.75
CA ALA A 41 20.01 -2.41 -0.51
C ALA A 41 21.52 -2.46 -0.84
N ARG A 42 22.27 -1.37 -0.63
CA ARG A 42 23.74 -1.34 -0.83
C ARG A 42 24.48 -2.29 0.09
N ALA A 43 24.01 -2.47 1.33
CA ALA A 43 24.57 -3.41 2.30
C ALA A 43 24.11 -4.86 2.09
N GLY A 44 23.24 -5.13 1.10
CA GLY A 44 22.65 -6.45 0.90
C GLY A 44 21.67 -6.86 2.00
N ALA A 45 21.18 -5.92 2.81
CA ALA A 45 20.29 -6.18 3.93
C ALA A 45 18.86 -6.41 3.43
N GLY A 46 18.28 -7.57 3.78
CA GLY A 46 16.89 -7.89 3.51
C GLY A 46 15.96 -7.42 4.63
N LYS A 47 14.65 -7.63 4.46
CA LYS A 47 13.65 -7.28 5.47
C LYS A 47 13.90 -7.96 6.81
N ALA A 48 14.37 -9.21 6.79
CA ALA A 48 14.67 -9.97 8.01
C ALA A 48 15.80 -9.32 8.83
N ASP A 49 16.86 -8.82 8.17
CA ASP A 49 17.96 -8.13 8.84
C ASP A 49 17.50 -6.82 9.47
N ILE A 50 16.71 -6.04 8.73
CA ILE A 50 16.18 -4.76 9.21
C ILE A 50 15.29 -4.96 10.44
N LEU A 51 14.41 -5.97 10.43
CA LEU A 51 13.55 -6.28 11.59
C LEU A 51 14.36 -6.76 12.80
N ARG A 52 15.43 -7.52 12.57
CA ARG A 52 16.35 -7.94 13.63
C ARG A 52 17.04 -6.73 14.26
N TRP A 53 17.60 -5.82 13.45
CA TRP A 53 18.26 -4.61 13.95
C TRP A 53 17.30 -3.66 14.66
N ALA A 54 16.09 -3.48 14.13
CA ALA A 54 15.05 -2.68 14.79
C ALA A 54 14.77 -3.22 16.20
N LYS A 55 14.60 -4.54 16.33
CA LYS A 55 14.41 -5.19 17.63
C LYS A 55 15.60 -4.98 18.58
N GLU A 56 16.82 -5.13 18.09
CA GLU A 56 18.06 -4.91 18.88
C GLU A 56 18.16 -3.45 19.38
N LEU A 57 17.68 -2.49 18.58
CA LEU A 57 17.66 -1.07 18.91
C LEU A 57 16.42 -0.63 19.71
N GLY A 58 15.49 -1.55 20.01
CA GLY A 58 14.23 -1.22 20.68
C GLY A 58 13.26 -0.38 19.82
N ILE A 59 13.42 -0.42 18.49
CA ILE A 59 12.56 0.27 17.52
C ILE A 59 11.41 -0.65 17.13
N GLU A 60 10.18 -0.17 17.30
CA GLU A 60 8.99 -0.87 16.84
C GLU A 60 8.89 -0.85 15.30
N ALA A 61 8.73 -2.03 14.70
CA ALA A 61 8.52 -2.15 13.26
C ALA A 61 7.04 -1.98 12.92
N VAL A 62 6.71 -0.87 12.25
CA VAL A 62 5.35 -0.61 11.77
C VAL A 62 5.08 -1.39 10.47
N PRO A 63 3.91 -2.04 10.31
CA PRO A 63 3.56 -2.71 9.07
C PRO A 63 3.57 -1.73 7.88
N PRO A 64 3.96 -2.18 6.68
CA PRO A 64 3.98 -1.32 5.51
C PRO A 64 2.56 -0.86 5.15
N SER A 65 2.36 0.44 5.02
CA SER A 65 1.13 1.04 4.50
C SER A 65 1.24 1.23 2.99
N ALA A 66 0.48 0.47 2.21
CA ALA A 66 0.43 0.67 0.76
C ALA A 66 -0.49 1.86 0.42
N CYS A 67 -0.02 2.78 -0.42
CA CYS A 67 -0.77 3.94 -0.91
C CYS A 67 -2.14 3.53 -1.49
N LEU A 68 -3.17 4.36 -1.27
CA LEU A 68 -4.51 4.15 -1.84
C LEU A 68 -4.49 4.08 -3.38
N ALA A 69 -3.53 4.75 -4.04
CA ALA A 69 -3.37 4.69 -5.48
C ALA A 69 -3.22 3.26 -6.03
N THR A 70 -2.69 2.31 -5.23
CA THR A 70 -2.56 0.91 -5.66
C THR A 70 -3.90 0.17 -5.76
N ARG A 71 -4.99 0.78 -5.30
CA ARG A 71 -6.36 0.25 -5.42
C ARG A 71 -7.01 0.67 -6.74
N ILE A 72 -6.45 1.66 -7.42
CA ILE A 72 -6.96 2.15 -8.69
C ILE A 72 -6.29 1.40 -9.86
N PRO A 73 -7.05 0.91 -10.86
CA PRO A 73 -6.48 0.24 -12.03
C PRO A 73 -5.50 1.14 -12.79
N GLN A 74 -4.43 0.53 -13.32
CA GLN A 74 -3.47 1.25 -14.17
C GLN A 74 -4.18 1.84 -15.40
N GLY A 75 -3.73 3.02 -15.83
CA GLY A 75 -4.34 3.77 -16.93
C GLY A 75 -5.55 4.63 -16.52
N THR A 76 -6.07 4.47 -15.30
CA THR A 76 -7.10 5.36 -14.76
C THR A 76 -6.46 6.62 -14.20
N ALA A 77 -6.99 7.79 -14.54
CA ALA A 77 -6.57 9.05 -13.94
C ALA A 77 -6.86 9.03 -12.44
N LEU A 78 -5.84 9.28 -11.61
CA LEU A 78 -6.03 9.41 -10.17
C LEU A 78 -6.71 10.75 -9.87
N THR A 79 -7.85 10.69 -9.20
CA THR A 79 -8.55 11.89 -8.70
C THR A 79 -8.75 11.79 -7.20
N ALA A 80 -8.95 12.94 -6.54
CA ALA A 80 -9.19 12.99 -5.10
C ALA A 80 -10.48 12.25 -4.73
N GLU A 81 -11.50 12.33 -5.58
CA GLU A 81 -12.79 11.68 -5.41
C GLU A 81 -12.64 10.16 -5.41
N LEU A 82 -11.91 9.59 -6.38
CA LEU A 82 -11.65 8.15 -6.43
C LEU A 82 -10.94 7.66 -5.15
N LEU A 83 -9.90 8.39 -4.73
CA LEU A 83 -9.14 8.04 -3.53
C LEU A 83 -10.00 8.16 -2.27
N SER A 84 -10.84 9.19 -2.17
CA SER A 84 -11.76 9.38 -1.06
C SER A 84 -12.83 8.29 -0.99
N THR A 85 -13.35 7.83 -2.13
CA THR A 85 -14.31 6.72 -2.17
C THR A 85 -13.66 5.42 -1.70
N VAL A 86 -12.42 5.13 -2.14
CA VAL A 86 -11.67 3.95 -1.68
C VAL A 86 -11.40 4.02 -0.17
N ASP A 87 -10.94 5.17 0.32
CA ASP A 87 -10.64 5.37 1.74
C ASP A 87 -11.88 5.20 2.63
N ALA A 88 -13.00 5.80 2.23
CA ALA A 88 -14.27 5.66 2.92
C ALA A 88 -14.77 4.20 2.89
N ALA A 89 -14.63 3.51 1.76
CA ALA A 89 -15.02 2.10 1.65
C ALA A 89 -14.16 1.19 2.54
N GLU A 90 -12.83 1.35 2.54
CA GLU A 90 -11.94 0.60 3.44
C GLU A 90 -12.26 0.91 4.90
N THR A 91 -12.50 2.18 5.25
CA THR A 91 -12.89 2.62 6.61
C THR A 91 -14.20 1.96 7.09
N ILE A 92 -15.27 2.01 6.28
CA ILE A 92 -16.57 1.38 6.62
C ILE A 92 -16.39 -0.10 6.96
N LEU A 93 -15.59 -0.81 6.16
CA LEU A 93 -15.35 -2.25 6.36
C LEU A 93 -14.49 -2.51 7.59
N ARG A 94 -13.47 -1.68 7.85
CA ARG A 94 -12.63 -1.75 9.06
C ARG A 94 -13.46 -1.57 10.32
N ASP A 95 -14.24 -0.50 10.38
CA ASP A 95 -15.14 -0.21 11.50
C ASP A 95 -16.21 -1.30 11.66
N GLY A 96 -16.56 -1.95 10.55
CA GLY A 96 -17.48 -3.07 10.51
C GLY A 96 -16.91 -4.42 10.98
N GLY A 97 -15.63 -4.47 11.38
CA GLY A 97 -14.97 -5.68 11.90
C GLY A 97 -14.17 -6.48 10.87
N VAL A 98 -13.97 -5.97 9.65
CA VAL A 98 -13.11 -6.60 8.64
C VAL A 98 -11.64 -6.34 8.97
N SER A 99 -11.11 -7.18 9.85
CA SER A 99 -9.73 -7.13 10.31
C SER A 99 -8.75 -7.85 9.37
N GLY A 100 -7.45 -7.62 9.55
CA GLY A 100 -6.42 -8.27 8.73
C GLY A 100 -6.27 -7.62 7.35
N ILE A 101 -6.10 -8.43 6.30
CA ILE A 101 -5.89 -7.93 4.95
C ILE A 101 -7.22 -7.46 4.35
N LEU A 102 -7.24 -6.21 3.90
CA LEU A 102 -8.37 -5.59 3.23
C LEU A 102 -7.85 -4.64 2.15
N ARG A 103 -8.38 -4.76 0.94
CA ARG A 103 -8.24 -3.77 -0.13
C ARG A 103 -9.58 -3.58 -0.84
N VAL A 104 -9.97 -2.35 -1.11
CA VAL A 104 -11.11 -2.06 -1.99
C VAL A 104 -10.56 -1.51 -3.30
N ARG A 105 -10.53 -2.32 -4.35
CA ARG A 105 -10.11 -1.85 -5.67
C ARG A 105 -11.30 -1.21 -6.37
N PHE A 106 -11.12 -0.03 -6.96
CA PHE A 106 -12.23 0.76 -7.52
C PHE A 106 -11.83 1.38 -8.86
N ASP A 107 -12.68 1.22 -9.88
CA ASP A 107 -12.46 1.75 -11.24
C ASP A 107 -13.25 3.04 -11.53
N GLY A 108 -13.96 3.59 -10.54
CA GLY A 108 -14.87 4.72 -10.70
C GLY A 108 -16.35 4.34 -10.75
N THR A 109 -16.64 3.06 -11.01
CA THR A 109 -18.01 2.55 -11.09
C THR A 109 -18.19 1.29 -10.25
N ARG A 110 -17.21 0.38 -10.28
CA ARG A 110 -17.28 -0.94 -9.67
C ARG A 110 -16.16 -1.14 -8.68
N ALA A 111 -16.48 -1.78 -7.56
CA ALA A 111 -15.54 -2.13 -6.52
C ALA A 111 -15.33 -3.64 -6.39
N VAL A 112 -14.08 -4.04 -6.17
CA VAL A 112 -13.68 -5.39 -5.80
C VAL A 112 -13.09 -5.35 -4.40
N VAL A 113 -13.78 -5.97 -3.43
CA VAL A 113 -13.30 -6.12 -2.06
C VAL A 113 -12.41 -7.36 -1.97
N GLU A 114 -11.13 -7.16 -1.70
CA GLU A 114 -10.15 -8.22 -1.45
C GLU A 114 -9.96 -8.39 0.04
N THR A 115 -10.28 -9.56 0.59
CA THR A 115 -10.08 -9.85 2.01
C THR A 115 -9.84 -11.33 2.27
N LEU A 116 -9.63 -11.72 3.52
CA LEU A 116 -9.49 -13.12 3.91
C LEU A 116 -10.86 -13.82 3.87
N PRO A 117 -10.92 -15.11 3.49
CA PRO A 117 -12.18 -15.87 3.44
C PRO A 117 -12.99 -15.77 4.75
N ALA A 118 -12.30 -15.82 5.89
CA ALA A 118 -12.89 -15.82 7.23
C ALA A 118 -13.70 -14.56 7.58
N VAL A 119 -13.46 -13.42 6.92
CA VAL A 119 -14.15 -12.14 7.20
C VAL A 119 -14.97 -11.64 6.01
N ARG A 120 -15.08 -12.44 4.93
CA ARG A 120 -15.81 -12.05 3.72
C ARG A 120 -17.31 -11.85 3.96
N GLU A 121 -17.94 -12.76 4.72
CA GLU A 121 -19.36 -12.64 5.03
C GLU A 121 -19.65 -11.41 5.90
N THR A 122 -18.73 -11.04 6.79
CA THR A 122 -18.80 -9.76 7.53
C THR A 122 -18.75 -8.56 6.58
N ALA A 123 -17.88 -8.58 5.57
CA ALA A 123 -17.78 -7.49 4.60
C ALA A 123 -19.09 -7.30 3.80
N LYS A 124 -19.75 -8.39 3.42
CA LYS A 124 -21.02 -8.36 2.66
C LYS A 124 -22.17 -7.67 3.40
N ILE A 125 -22.17 -7.68 4.72
CA ILE A 125 -23.18 -6.98 5.54
C ILE A 125 -23.20 -5.47 5.20
N TYR A 126 -22.05 -4.91 4.82
CA TYR A 126 -21.89 -3.49 4.56
C TYR A 126 -22.07 -3.10 3.08
N GLU A 127 -22.44 -4.02 2.20
CA GLU A 127 -22.54 -3.75 0.75
C GLU A 127 -23.44 -2.55 0.44
N GLN A 128 -24.57 -2.42 1.13
CA GLN A 128 -25.47 -1.28 0.92
C GLN A 128 -24.83 0.06 1.31
N LYS A 129 -23.97 0.09 2.34
CA LYS A 129 -23.21 1.29 2.70
C LYS A 129 -22.14 1.61 1.66
N LEU A 130 -21.51 0.59 1.06
CA LEU A 130 -20.57 0.80 -0.04
C LEU A 130 -21.26 1.39 -1.27
N LYS A 131 -22.46 0.90 -1.60
CA LYS A 131 -23.27 1.46 -2.71
C LYS A 131 -23.68 2.92 -2.48
N GLN A 132 -23.89 3.33 -1.22
CA GLN A 132 -24.17 4.72 -0.87
C GLN A 132 -22.98 5.68 -1.12
N LEU A 133 -21.76 5.16 -1.32
CA LEU A 133 -20.59 5.94 -1.74
C LEU A 133 -20.56 6.20 -3.26
N GLY A 134 -21.60 5.82 -4.00
CA GLY A 134 -21.64 5.93 -5.46
C GLY A 134 -20.99 4.75 -6.19
N ILE A 135 -20.74 3.63 -5.50
CA ILE A 135 -20.27 2.39 -6.10
C ILE A 135 -21.49 1.64 -6.69
N GLU A 136 -21.53 1.42 -7.99
CA GLU A 136 -22.67 0.76 -8.64
C GLU A 136 -22.68 -0.75 -8.41
N GLU A 137 -21.51 -1.39 -8.51
CA GLU A 137 -21.34 -2.83 -8.35
C GLU A 137 -20.26 -3.15 -7.32
N VAL A 138 -20.55 -4.12 -6.44
CA VAL A 138 -19.59 -4.61 -5.44
C VAL A 138 -19.41 -6.11 -5.65
N SER A 139 -18.17 -6.55 -5.78
CA SER A 139 -17.79 -7.96 -5.86
C SER A 139 -16.70 -8.26 -4.83
N TYR A 140 -16.47 -9.55 -4.57
CA TYR A 140 -15.57 -10.01 -3.51
C TYR A 140 -14.63 -11.08 -4.04
N ARG A 141 -13.36 -11.02 -3.63
CA ARG A 141 -12.38 -12.07 -3.91
C ARG A 141 -11.43 -12.29 -2.75
N ASP A 142 -10.80 -13.46 -2.74
CA ASP A 142 -9.71 -13.71 -1.80
C ASP A 142 -8.52 -12.82 -2.12
N TYR A 143 -7.92 -12.26 -1.07
CA TYR A 143 -6.65 -11.59 -1.22
C TYR A 143 -5.57 -12.60 -1.60
N THR A 144 -5.02 -12.48 -2.81
CA THR A 144 -3.79 -13.16 -3.21
C THR A 144 -2.62 -12.18 -3.08
N ALA A 145 -1.60 -12.57 -2.31
CA ALA A 145 -0.38 -11.77 -2.21
C ALA A 145 0.36 -11.83 -3.55
N GLY A 146 0.42 -10.70 -4.27
CA GLY A 146 1.25 -10.54 -5.45
C GLY A 146 0.69 -11.18 -6.72
N ALA A 147 -0.24 -10.49 -7.38
CA ALA A 147 -0.32 -10.47 -8.83
C ALA A 147 0.26 -9.14 -9.32
#